data_AF-A0A353DX25-F1
#
_entry.id   AF-A0A353DX25-F1
#
_cell.length_a   1.000
_cell.length_b   1.000
_cell.length_c   1.000
_cell.angle_alpha   90.00
_cell.angle_beta   90.00
_cell.angle_gamma   90.00
#
_symmetry.space_group_name_H-M   'P 1'
#
loop_
_entity.id
_entity.type
_entity.pdbx_description
1 polymer ?
#
loop_
_entity_poly.entity_id
_entity_poly.type
_entity_poly.pdbx_seq_one_letter_code
_entity_poly.pdbx_strand_id
1 'polypeptide(L)'
;MQFFDATSGLGQEGFDTIHVHLGTVHARDKSLQWYHLKDDSRWETQPGVPEAWETTLLPAFLKESLSAVVHQAIRRKEDGCWIAATSHGLYVQPFPESLSMQRMLVQDALGRQWATHDVLGITQDSLGRLWFATRAGVGCQTSTGWQFYTGEDGLPYNEFTQISAGLRGEVWFGTTKGLVRFRNGQWGYRQGKRWVPNDIIQSVQVDHHGHVWVATQTGIGVIRQQTMTLSEKAAHYEHEIETYIKRTPFGYISEVTLPEAGVKERIQYHDSDNDGLWTSMYGAGECFAFAATGNQDAARRAHQAFRALAFLQEVTQGGSHPAPKGYVARTIRSTTLPDPNDGRLERDKRFAKERDSLWKVYEPRWPVSADGKWYWKSDTSSDELDGHFFFYPLYYDLVAQTDDEKMAVRKVVAALMDHLILHDFQLVDHTGTVTRWGTYRPE
;
A
#
# COMPACT_ATOMS: atom_id res chain seq x y z
N MET A 1 -3.01 -9.75 0.53
CA MET A 1 -2.69 -9.82 -0.92
C MET A 1 -1.77 -11.00 -1.08
N GLN A 2 -1.97 -11.82 -2.11
CA GLN A 2 -1.09 -12.94 -2.44
C GLN A 2 -0.78 -12.89 -3.93
N PHE A 3 0.48 -13.11 -4.27
CA PHE A 3 0.97 -13.18 -5.65
C PHE A 3 1.40 -14.61 -5.96
N PHE A 4 1.23 -14.99 -7.22
CA PHE A 4 1.55 -16.30 -7.75
C PHE A 4 2.49 -16.12 -8.95
N ASP A 5 3.56 -16.91 -8.96
CA ASP A 5 4.60 -16.94 -9.97
C ASP A 5 5.06 -18.40 -10.24
N ALA A 6 6.22 -18.56 -10.88
CA ALA A 6 6.78 -19.87 -11.20
C ALA A 6 6.95 -20.80 -9.97
N THR A 7 7.19 -20.26 -8.78
CA THR A 7 7.31 -21.06 -7.55
C THR A 7 5.98 -21.69 -7.13
N SER A 8 4.86 -21.14 -7.60
CA SER A 8 3.51 -21.65 -7.35
C SER A 8 3.02 -22.66 -8.40
N GLY A 9 3.87 -23.08 -9.34
CA GLY A 9 3.54 -24.03 -10.40
C GLY A 9 3.08 -23.40 -11.72
N LEU A 10 3.18 -22.07 -11.84
CA LEU A 10 2.88 -21.33 -13.05
C LEU A 10 4.07 -21.30 -14.03
N GLY A 11 3.80 -20.99 -15.30
CA GLY A 11 4.85 -20.65 -16.27
C GLY A 11 5.52 -19.31 -15.95
N GLN A 12 6.62 -19.01 -16.65
CA GLN A 12 7.29 -17.70 -16.57
C GLN A 12 6.69 -16.65 -17.53
N GLU A 13 5.83 -17.09 -18.44
CA GLU A 13 5.14 -16.22 -19.37
C GLU A 13 4.09 -15.35 -18.66
N GLY A 14 3.81 -14.18 -19.23
CA GLY A 14 2.73 -13.32 -18.75
C GLY A 14 1.37 -13.99 -18.88
N PHE A 15 0.41 -13.58 -18.05
CA PHE A 15 -0.95 -14.11 -18.06
C PHE A 15 -1.91 -13.15 -18.76
N ASP A 16 -2.71 -13.66 -19.68
CA ASP A 16 -3.65 -12.85 -20.45
C ASP A 16 -5.11 -13.00 -20.00
N THR A 17 -5.45 -14.12 -19.35
CA THR A 17 -6.82 -14.46 -18.99
C THR A 17 -6.89 -15.04 -17.59
N ILE A 18 -7.90 -14.63 -16.82
CA ILE A 18 -8.32 -15.31 -15.61
C ILE A 18 -9.82 -15.59 -15.70
N HIS A 19 -10.23 -16.78 -15.28
CA HIS A 19 -11.61 -17.22 -15.34
C HIS A 19 -11.98 -18.01 -14.09
N VAL A 20 -13.18 -17.78 -13.57
CA VAL A 20 -13.70 -18.53 -12.42
C VAL A 20 -14.91 -19.32 -12.87
N HIS A 21 -14.84 -20.65 -12.76
CA HIS A 21 -15.89 -21.55 -13.17
C HIS A 21 -16.16 -22.61 -12.11
N LEU A 22 -17.42 -22.75 -11.68
CA LEU A 22 -17.85 -23.71 -10.66
C LEU A 22 -16.98 -23.70 -9.38
N GLY A 23 -16.48 -22.52 -9.01
CA GLY A 23 -15.63 -22.34 -7.82
C GLY A 23 -14.14 -22.54 -8.07
N THR A 24 -13.73 -23.09 -9.21
CA THR A 24 -12.32 -23.25 -9.58
C THR A 24 -11.84 -22.03 -10.36
N VAL A 25 -10.63 -21.57 -10.03
CA VAL A 25 -9.95 -20.47 -10.73
C VAL A 25 -9.02 -21.08 -11.78
N HIS A 26 -9.07 -20.54 -12.99
CA HIS A 26 -8.23 -20.94 -14.09
C HIS A 26 -7.55 -19.72 -14.69
N ALA A 27 -6.36 -19.92 -15.23
CA ALA A 27 -5.60 -18.86 -15.88
C ALA A 27 -4.93 -19.35 -17.15
N ARG A 28 -4.76 -18.45 -18.12
CA ARG A 28 -4.04 -18.72 -19.36
C ARG A 28 -2.83 -17.81 -19.47
N ASP A 29 -1.70 -18.41 -19.81
CA ASP A 29 -0.52 -17.63 -20.18
C ASP A 29 -0.54 -17.22 -21.66
N LYS A 30 0.38 -16.34 -22.04
CA LYS A 30 0.52 -15.85 -23.43
C LYS A 30 0.95 -16.95 -24.42
N SER A 31 1.43 -18.10 -23.94
CA SER A 31 1.75 -19.28 -24.77
C SER A 31 0.52 -20.15 -25.05
N LEU A 32 -0.65 -19.72 -24.56
CA LEU A 32 -1.94 -20.42 -24.64
C LEU A 32 -2.03 -21.67 -23.73
N GLN A 33 -1.11 -21.83 -22.79
CA GLN A 33 -1.16 -22.88 -21.78
C GLN A 33 -2.16 -22.49 -20.69
N TRP A 34 -3.07 -23.42 -20.37
CA TRP A 34 -4.02 -23.26 -19.28
C TRP A 34 -3.48 -23.84 -17.98
N TYR A 35 -3.90 -23.22 -16.88
CA TYR A 35 -3.63 -23.63 -15.51
C TYR A 35 -4.94 -23.61 -14.74
N HIS A 36 -5.06 -24.49 -13.75
CA HIS A 36 -6.12 -24.44 -12.75
C HIS A 36 -5.53 -24.38 -11.36
N LEU A 37 -6.18 -23.60 -10.50
CA LEU A 37 -5.85 -23.49 -9.09
C LEU A 37 -6.36 -24.75 -8.38
N LYS A 38 -5.44 -25.57 -7.89
CA LYS A 38 -5.79 -26.84 -7.22
C LYS A 38 -6.14 -26.64 -5.75
N ASP A 39 -5.46 -25.71 -5.11
CA ASP A 39 -5.62 -25.31 -3.72
C ASP A 39 -5.30 -23.82 -3.59
N ASP A 40 -5.42 -23.23 -2.39
CA ASP A 40 -5.19 -21.80 -2.17
C ASP A 40 -3.78 -21.28 -2.53
N SER A 41 -2.83 -22.16 -2.88
CA SER A 41 -1.41 -21.83 -3.06
C SER A 41 -0.77 -22.33 -4.36
N ARG A 42 -1.33 -23.36 -4.99
CA ARG A 42 -0.67 -24.09 -6.09
C ARG A 42 -1.53 -24.18 -7.34
N TRP A 43 -0.86 -23.98 -8.47
CA TRP A 43 -1.40 -24.12 -9.81
C TRP A 43 -0.89 -25.41 -10.47
N GLU A 44 -1.74 -26.04 -11.26
CA GLU A 44 -1.37 -27.19 -12.10
C GLU A 44 -1.73 -26.93 -13.55
N THR A 45 -0.91 -27.42 -14.46
CA THR A 45 -1.17 -27.32 -15.90
C THR A 45 -2.46 -28.06 -16.25
N GLN A 46 -3.25 -27.44 -17.11
CA GLN A 46 -4.47 -28.00 -17.65
C GLN A 46 -4.30 -28.20 -19.17
N PRO A 47 -4.40 -29.44 -19.67
CA PRO A 47 -4.31 -29.69 -21.10
C PRO A 47 -5.59 -29.22 -21.80
N GLY A 48 -5.46 -28.16 -22.60
CA GLY A 48 -6.56 -27.61 -23.39
C GLY A 48 -7.48 -26.66 -22.64
N VAL A 49 -8.47 -26.15 -23.36
CA VAL A 49 -9.55 -25.34 -22.78
C VAL A 49 -10.44 -26.26 -21.94
N PRO A 50 -10.78 -25.92 -20.69
CA PRO A 50 -11.76 -26.68 -19.92
C PRO A 50 -13.03 -26.92 -20.75
N GLU A 51 -13.45 -28.18 -20.87
CA GLU A 51 -14.58 -28.62 -21.72
C GLU A 51 -15.88 -27.82 -21.44
N ALA A 52 -16.07 -27.41 -20.18
CA ALA A 52 -17.20 -26.58 -19.77
C ALA A 52 -17.23 -25.16 -20.39
N TRP A 53 -16.13 -24.69 -20.98
CA TRP A 53 -16.02 -23.35 -21.55
C TRP A 53 -16.32 -23.26 -23.04
N GLU A 54 -16.51 -24.39 -23.73
CA GLU A 54 -17.09 -24.38 -25.07
C GLU A 54 -18.49 -23.73 -25.06
N THR A 55 -19.18 -23.75 -23.91
CA THR A 55 -20.48 -23.08 -23.70
C THR A 55 -20.39 -21.59 -23.30
N THR A 56 -19.20 -21.08 -22.95
CA THR A 56 -18.94 -19.66 -22.63
C THR A 56 -18.31 -18.88 -23.77
N LEU A 57 -18.01 -19.54 -24.89
CA LEU A 57 -17.74 -18.85 -26.15
C LEU A 57 -18.96 -18.00 -26.49
N LEU A 58 -18.72 -16.73 -26.83
CA LEU A 58 -19.76 -15.83 -27.32
C LEU A 58 -20.60 -16.59 -28.35
N PRO A 59 -21.94 -16.68 -28.17
CA PRO A 59 -22.80 -17.34 -29.13
C PRO A 59 -22.48 -16.89 -30.55
N ALA A 60 -22.42 -17.84 -31.51
CA ALA A 60 -22.04 -17.55 -32.90
C ALA A 60 -22.86 -16.38 -33.49
N PHE A 61 -24.15 -16.32 -33.15
CA PHE A 61 -25.03 -15.24 -33.60
C PHE A 61 -24.56 -13.84 -33.18
N LEU A 62 -23.86 -13.67 -32.05
CA LEU A 62 -23.34 -12.35 -31.65
C LEU A 62 -22.25 -11.87 -32.61
N LYS A 63 -21.45 -12.78 -33.16
CA LYS A 63 -20.40 -12.46 -34.14
C LYS A 63 -21.00 -12.26 -35.54
N GLU A 64 -22.05 -13.00 -35.87
CA GLU A 64 -22.71 -12.96 -37.18
C GLU A 64 -23.66 -11.78 -37.33
N SER A 65 -24.37 -11.40 -36.27
CA SER A 65 -25.38 -10.32 -36.28
C SER A 65 -24.79 -8.92 -36.16
N LEU A 66 -23.53 -8.79 -35.75
CA LEU A 66 -22.86 -7.52 -35.53
C LEU A 66 -21.73 -7.32 -36.54
N SER A 67 -21.77 -6.22 -37.29
CA SER A 67 -20.65 -5.78 -38.13
C SER A 67 -19.53 -5.10 -37.30
N ALA A 68 -19.35 -5.52 -36.05
CA ALA A 68 -18.47 -4.89 -35.07
C ALA A 68 -17.67 -5.95 -34.31
N VAL A 69 -16.48 -5.59 -33.84
CA VAL A 69 -15.69 -6.46 -32.97
C VAL A 69 -16.37 -6.47 -31.61
N VAL A 70 -16.76 -7.66 -31.12
CA VAL A 70 -17.31 -7.83 -29.78
C VAL A 70 -16.15 -7.97 -28.79
N HIS A 71 -16.01 -7.00 -27.90
CA HIS A 71 -14.98 -7.01 -26.85
C HIS A 71 -15.41 -7.86 -25.66
N GLN A 72 -16.68 -7.75 -25.27
CA GLN A 72 -17.27 -8.52 -24.17
C GLN A 72 -18.79 -8.60 -24.35
N ALA A 73 -19.42 -9.67 -23.91
CA ALA A 73 -20.86 -9.73 -23.78
C ALA A 73 -21.27 -10.41 -22.47
N ILE A 74 -22.43 -10.03 -21.97
CA ILE A 74 -23.04 -10.62 -20.79
C ILE A 74 -24.49 -11.00 -21.09
N ARG A 75 -24.99 -11.99 -20.35
CA ARG A 75 -26.41 -12.27 -20.28
C ARG A 75 -27.00 -11.48 -19.12
N ARG A 76 -27.92 -10.57 -19.41
CA ARG A 76 -28.61 -9.77 -18.40
C ARG A 76 -29.46 -10.68 -17.51
N LYS A 77 -29.37 -10.52 -16.20
CA LYS A 77 -29.97 -11.43 -15.22
C LYS A 77 -31.50 -11.37 -15.21
N GLU A 78 -32.08 -10.19 -15.46
CA GLU A 78 -33.51 -9.93 -15.30
C GLU A 78 -34.35 -10.61 -16.38
N ASP A 79 -33.86 -10.64 -17.62
CA ASP A 79 -34.62 -11.13 -18.77
C ASP A 79 -33.86 -12.15 -19.62
N GLY A 80 -32.59 -12.42 -19.32
CA GLY A 80 -31.78 -13.37 -20.07
C GLY A 80 -31.33 -12.85 -21.44
N CYS A 81 -31.52 -11.57 -21.75
CA CYS A 81 -31.08 -10.96 -23.01
C CYS A 81 -29.57 -10.74 -23.03
N TRP A 82 -28.95 -10.91 -24.20
CA TRP A 82 -27.54 -10.58 -24.38
C TRP A 82 -27.31 -9.07 -24.51
N ILE A 83 -26.22 -8.60 -23.91
CA ILE A 83 -25.71 -7.24 -24.06
C ILE A 83 -24.26 -7.33 -24.47
N ALA A 84 -23.88 -6.65 -25.54
CA ALA A 84 -22.54 -6.70 -26.12
C ALA A 84 -21.88 -5.32 -26.11
N ALA A 85 -20.68 -5.25 -25.54
CA ALA A 85 -19.72 -4.17 -25.69
C ALA A 85 -18.91 -4.41 -26.97
N THR A 86 -18.90 -3.42 -27.87
CA THR A 86 -18.32 -3.57 -29.20
C THR A 86 -17.52 -2.34 -29.63
N SER A 87 -16.76 -2.49 -30.71
CA SER A 87 -16.08 -1.37 -31.37
C SER A 87 -17.05 -0.29 -31.90
N HIS A 88 -18.33 -0.60 -32.10
CA HIS A 88 -19.36 0.34 -32.61
C HIS A 88 -20.40 0.75 -31.56
N GLY A 89 -20.11 0.50 -30.28
CA GLY A 89 -20.95 0.89 -29.16
C GLY A 89 -21.55 -0.29 -28.40
N LEU A 90 -22.57 0.00 -27.59
CA LEU A 90 -23.34 -1.01 -26.87
C LEU A 90 -24.52 -1.52 -27.71
N TYR A 91 -24.70 -2.83 -27.70
CA TYR A 91 -25.82 -3.51 -28.35
C TYR A 91 -26.57 -4.39 -27.35
N VAL A 92 -27.87 -4.54 -27.56
CA VAL A 92 -28.77 -5.36 -26.74
C VAL A 92 -29.62 -6.24 -27.63
N GLN A 93 -29.80 -7.47 -27.17
CA GLN A 93 -30.77 -8.40 -27.71
C GLN A 93 -32.16 -7.95 -27.24
N PRO A 94 -33.11 -7.65 -28.14
CA PRO A 94 -34.40 -7.08 -27.74
C PRO A 94 -35.27 -8.04 -26.92
N PHE A 95 -35.12 -9.35 -27.14
CA PHE A 95 -35.74 -10.43 -26.37
C PHE A 95 -34.87 -11.70 -26.49
N PRO A 96 -34.96 -12.66 -25.56
CA PRO A 96 -33.98 -13.76 -25.43
C PRO A 96 -33.85 -14.67 -26.65
N GLU A 97 -34.88 -14.75 -27.48
CA GLU A 97 -34.91 -15.56 -28.69
C GLU A 97 -34.43 -14.81 -29.95
N SER A 98 -34.24 -13.49 -29.88
CA SER A 98 -33.82 -12.69 -31.04
C SER A 98 -32.37 -13.00 -31.43
N LEU A 99 -32.14 -13.39 -32.67
CA LEU A 99 -30.77 -13.49 -33.21
C LEU A 99 -30.21 -12.14 -33.71
N SER A 100 -31.04 -11.10 -33.69
CA SER A 100 -30.65 -9.73 -34.06
C SER A 100 -30.33 -8.89 -32.83
N MET A 101 -29.30 -8.05 -32.95
CA MET A 101 -28.86 -7.12 -31.92
C MET A 101 -29.23 -5.69 -32.31
N GLN A 102 -29.71 -4.91 -31.35
CA GLN A 102 -30.06 -3.50 -31.54
C GLN A 102 -29.10 -2.60 -30.78
N ARG A 103 -28.73 -1.46 -31.37
CA ARG A 103 -27.85 -0.50 -30.68
C ARG A 103 -28.59 0.12 -29.51
N MET A 104 -27.96 0.11 -28.34
CA MET A 104 -28.50 0.68 -27.12
C MET A 104 -28.29 2.20 -27.11
N LEU A 105 -29.35 2.96 -26.82
CA LEU A 105 -29.22 4.39 -26.56
C LEU A 105 -28.66 4.59 -25.15
N VAL A 106 -27.46 5.17 -25.08
CA VAL A 106 -26.76 5.45 -23.83
C VAL A 106 -26.77 6.95 -23.61
N GLN A 107 -27.83 7.41 -22.96
CA GLN A 107 -28.10 8.82 -22.70
C GLN A 107 -28.37 9.09 -21.22
N ASP A 108 -27.82 10.17 -20.69
CA ASP A 108 -28.13 10.63 -19.34
C ASP A 108 -29.36 11.56 -19.30
N ALA A 109 -29.76 11.97 -18.09
CA ALA A 109 -30.90 12.87 -17.89
C ALA A 109 -30.71 14.28 -18.49
N LEU A 110 -29.47 14.66 -18.81
CA LEU A 110 -29.11 15.95 -19.43
C LEU A 110 -29.02 15.85 -20.96
N GLY A 111 -29.26 14.66 -21.53
CA GLY A 111 -29.22 14.41 -22.95
C GLY A 111 -27.83 14.09 -23.51
N ARG A 112 -26.78 14.03 -22.67
CA ARG A 112 -25.43 13.62 -23.10
C ARG A 112 -25.44 12.16 -23.53
N GLN A 113 -24.75 11.83 -24.62
CA GLN A 113 -24.70 10.47 -25.16
C GLN A 113 -23.28 9.92 -25.15
N TRP A 114 -23.08 8.72 -24.57
CA TRP A 114 -21.82 7.98 -24.54
C TRP A 114 -21.95 6.62 -25.25
N ALA A 115 -20.88 5.83 -25.27
CA ALA A 115 -20.87 4.47 -25.81
C ALA A 115 -21.33 4.37 -27.28
N THR A 116 -21.05 5.41 -28.07
CA THR A 116 -21.33 5.41 -29.51
C THR A 116 -20.29 4.60 -30.30
N HIS A 117 -19.09 4.40 -29.77
CA HIS A 117 -18.06 3.51 -30.30
C HIS A 117 -17.13 3.05 -29.16
N ASP A 118 -16.26 2.09 -29.46
CA ASP A 118 -15.17 1.61 -28.58
C ASP A 118 -15.58 1.36 -27.12
N VAL A 119 -16.61 0.55 -26.92
CA VAL A 119 -16.99 0.09 -25.58
C VAL A 119 -16.12 -1.10 -25.24
N LEU A 120 -15.17 -0.89 -24.34
CA LEU A 120 -14.09 -1.83 -24.04
C LEU A 120 -14.55 -3.00 -23.16
N GLY A 121 -15.62 -2.80 -22.40
CA GLY A 121 -16.18 -3.85 -21.55
C GLY A 121 -17.57 -3.50 -21.04
N ILE A 122 -18.30 -4.55 -20.64
CA ILE A 122 -19.63 -4.47 -20.03
C ILE A 122 -19.73 -5.47 -18.88
N THR A 123 -20.36 -5.07 -17.78
CA THR A 123 -20.75 -5.99 -16.70
C THR A 123 -22.08 -5.58 -16.08
N GLN A 124 -22.67 -6.47 -15.28
CA GLN A 124 -23.82 -6.19 -14.45
C GLN A 124 -23.47 -6.46 -13.00
N ASP A 125 -23.57 -5.44 -12.15
CA ASP A 125 -23.25 -5.58 -10.74
C ASP A 125 -24.29 -6.41 -9.98
N SER A 126 -24.02 -6.72 -8.70
CA SER A 126 -24.97 -7.49 -7.88
C SER A 126 -26.23 -6.72 -7.47
N LEU A 127 -26.33 -5.43 -7.81
CA LEU A 127 -27.53 -4.61 -7.63
C LEU A 127 -28.37 -4.49 -8.92
N GLY A 128 -27.98 -5.22 -9.98
CA GLY A 128 -28.69 -5.23 -11.27
C GLY A 128 -28.31 -4.08 -12.21
N ARG A 129 -27.39 -3.20 -11.82
CA ARG A 129 -26.99 -2.06 -12.66
C ARG A 129 -26.01 -2.51 -13.74
N LEU A 130 -26.24 -2.04 -14.96
CA LEU A 130 -25.28 -2.21 -16.05
C LEU A 130 -24.15 -1.19 -15.93
N TRP A 131 -22.93 -1.65 -16.15
CA TRP A 131 -21.73 -0.84 -16.15
C TRP A 131 -20.93 -1.10 -17.41
N PHE A 132 -20.48 -0.03 -18.08
CA PHE A 132 -19.58 -0.14 -19.21
C PHE A 132 -18.37 0.77 -19.05
N ALA A 133 -17.31 0.45 -19.78
CA ALA A 133 -16.10 1.25 -19.85
C ALA A 133 -15.80 1.64 -21.30
N THR A 134 -15.40 2.90 -21.51
CA THR A 134 -14.86 3.42 -22.78
C THR A 134 -13.59 4.21 -22.48
N ARG A 135 -12.86 4.63 -23.52
CA ARG A 135 -11.72 5.55 -23.34
C ARG A 135 -12.11 6.90 -22.72
N ALA A 136 -13.38 7.31 -22.82
CA ALA A 136 -13.87 8.55 -22.24
C ALA A 136 -14.18 8.42 -20.73
N GLY A 137 -14.44 7.20 -20.24
CA GLY A 137 -14.75 6.96 -18.83
C GLY A 137 -15.67 5.77 -18.62
N VAL A 138 -16.43 5.79 -17.52
CA VAL A 138 -17.34 4.72 -17.12
C VAL A 138 -18.79 5.18 -17.16
N GLY A 139 -19.68 4.36 -17.73
CA GLY A 139 -21.12 4.56 -17.63
C GLY A 139 -21.77 3.55 -16.70
N CYS A 140 -22.73 4.02 -15.89
CA CYS A 140 -23.56 3.21 -15.00
C CYS A 140 -25.04 3.45 -15.31
N GLN A 141 -25.80 2.39 -15.50
CA GLN A 141 -27.24 2.49 -15.69
C GLN A 141 -27.92 2.75 -14.35
N THR A 142 -28.78 3.76 -14.34
CA THR A 142 -29.61 4.19 -13.21
C THR A 142 -31.09 4.08 -13.58
N SER A 143 -31.99 4.34 -12.63
CA SER A 143 -33.43 4.39 -12.89
C SER A 143 -33.86 5.53 -13.82
N THR A 144 -33.05 6.58 -13.97
CA THR A 144 -33.38 7.78 -14.77
C THR A 144 -32.54 7.91 -16.05
N GLY A 145 -31.91 6.82 -16.50
CA GLY A 145 -31.00 6.81 -17.64
C GLY A 145 -29.58 6.45 -17.21
N TRP A 146 -28.57 6.99 -17.89
CA TRP A 146 -27.17 6.71 -17.59
C TRP A 146 -26.53 7.79 -16.71
N GLN A 147 -25.63 7.37 -15.83
CA GLN A 147 -24.69 8.25 -15.14
C GLN A 147 -23.30 8.01 -15.72
N PHE A 148 -22.61 9.09 -16.07
CA PHE A 148 -21.25 9.05 -16.61
C PHE A 148 -20.25 9.50 -15.56
N TYR A 149 -19.11 8.82 -15.51
CA TYR A 149 -18.02 9.10 -14.61
C TYR A 149 -16.74 9.32 -15.40
N THR A 150 -16.13 10.48 -15.18
CA THR A 150 -14.88 10.95 -15.75
C THR A 150 -13.88 11.27 -14.63
N GLY A 151 -12.70 11.80 -15.01
CA GLY A 151 -11.75 12.32 -14.02
C GLY A 151 -12.34 13.40 -13.10
N GLU A 152 -13.27 14.22 -13.60
CA GLU A 152 -13.96 15.24 -12.81
C GLU A 152 -14.87 14.62 -11.73
N ASP A 153 -15.35 13.40 -11.97
CA ASP A 153 -16.17 12.61 -11.03
C ASP A 153 -15.34 11.70 -10.12
N GLY A 154 -14.02 11.90 -10.09
CA GLY A 154 -13.07 11.16 -9.27
C GLY A 154 -12.60 9.82 -9.84
N LEU A 155 -12.92 9.50 -11.11
CA LEU A 155 -12.35 8.33 -11.79
C LEU A 155 -10.82 8.54 -11.93
N PRO A 156 -9.97 7.73 -11.28
CA PRO A 156 -8.54 8.01 -11.20
C PRO A 156 -7.80 7.70 -12.51
N TYR A 157 -8.32 6.78 -13.33
CA TYR A 157 -7.67 6.32 -14.56
C TYR A 157 -8.68 5.64 -15.50
N ASN A 158 -8.53 5.84 -16.81
CA ASN A 158 -9.53 5.46 -17.83
C ASN A 158 -8.97 4.68 -19.04
N GLU A 159 -7.71 4.25 -19.02
CA GLU A 159 -7.20 3.28 -20.01
C GLU A 159 -7.56 1.85 -19.59
N PHE A 160 -8.83 1.51 -19.75
CA PHE A 160 -9.39 0.23 -19.32
C PHE A 160 -8.95 -0.93 -20.21
N THR A 161 -8.77 -2.09 -19.59
CA THR A 161 -8.50 -3.38 -20.27
C THR A 161 -9.60 -4.39 -20.02
N GLN A 162 -10.28 -4.32 -18.87
CA GLN A 162 -11.38 -5.23 -18.53
C GLN A 162 -12.32 -4.62 -17.49
N ILE A 163 -13.53 -5.16 -17.38
CA ILE A 163 -14.51 -4.86 -16.33
C ILE A 163 -15.08 -6.15 -15.74
N SER A 164 -15.26 -6.19 -14.42
CA SER A 164 -15.80 -7.32 -13.69
C SER A 164 -16.64 -6.87 -12.50
N ALA A 165 -17.82 -7.47 -12.33
CA ALA A 165 -18.68 -7.22 -11.19
C ALA A 165 -18.17 -7.95 -9.94
N GLY A 166 -18.22 -7.27 -8.80
CA GLY A 166 -18.06 -7.89 -7.48
C GLY A 166 -19.38 -8.38 -6.90
N LEU A 167 -19.30 -8.99 -5.72
CA LEU A 167 -20.47 -9.60 -5.07
C LEU A 167 -21.31 -8.62 -4.25
N ARG A 168 -20.78 -7.45 -3.87
CA ARG A 168 -21.45 -6.50 -2.95
C ARG A 168 -21.62 -5.11 -3.57
N GLY A 169 -22.11 -5.07 -4.80
CA GLY A 169 -22.31 -3.84 -5.58
C GLY A 169 -21.00 -3.18 -6.04
N GLU A 170 -19.88 -3.88 -5.90
CA GLU A 170 -18.60 -3.42 -6.41
C GLU A 170 -18.49 -3.65 -7.91
N VAL A 171 -17.73 -2.80 -8.58
CA VAL A 171 -17.26 -3.03 -9.95
C VAL A 171 -15.76 -2.80 -10.00
N TRP A 172 -15.06 -3.73 -10.61
CA TRP A 172 -13.62 -3.71 -10.79
C TRP A 172 -13.29 -3.47 -12.25
N PHE A 173 -12.36 -2.57 -12.48
CA PHE A 173 -11.87 -2.20 -13.79
C PHE A 173 -10.38 -2.49 -13.84
N GLY A 174 -9.98 -3.41 -14.72
CA GLY A 174 -8.59 -3.57 -15.12
C GLY A 174 -8.17 -2.40 -15.98
N THR A 175 -6.94 -1.91 -15.78
CA THR A 175 -6.36 -0.83 -16.57
C THR A 175 -4.92 -1.12 -16.95
N THR A 176 -4.34 -0.27 -17.79
CA THR A 176 -2.89 -0.31 -18.07
C THR A 176 -2.02 0.16 -16.89
N LYS A 177 -2.62 0.69 -15.81
CA LYS A 177 -1.94 1.15 -14.58
C LYS A 177 -2.61 0.66 -13.29
N GLY A 178 -2.98 -0.60 -13.23
CA GLY A 178 -3.50 -1.26 -12.03
C GLY A 178 -5.02 -1.41 -12.07
N LEU A 179 -5.63 -1.56 -10.90
CA LEU A 179 -7.08 -1.74 -10.79
C LEU A 179 -7.76 -0.48 -10.27
N VAL A 180 -8.93 -0.21 -10.82
CA VAL A 180 -9.88 0.76 -10.28
C VAL A 180 -11.07 -0.01 -9.74
N ARG A 181 -11.51 0.30 -8.52
CA ARG A 181 -12.72 -0.26 -7.90
C ARG A 181 -13.72 0.85 -7.67
N PHE A 182 -14.96 0.65 -8.08
CA PHE A 182 -16.09 1.44 -7.62
C PHE A 182 -16.86 0.66 -6.54
N ARG A 183 -17.18 1.31 -5.41
CA ARG A 183 -18.07 0.77 -4.38
C ARG A 183 -18.71 1.92 -3.61
N ASN A 184 -20.04 1.90 -3.44
CA ASN A 184 -20.79 2.87 -2.63
C ASN A 184 -20.48 4.34 -2.96
N GLY A 185 -20.41 4.69 -4.25
CA GLY A 185 -20.13 6.07 -4.68
C GLY A 185 -18.66 6.47 -4.59
N GLN A 186 -17.76 5.55 -4.21
CA GLN A 186 -16.34 5.85 -4.03
C GLN A 186 -15.47 5.04 -4.99
N TRP A 187 -14.50 5.74 -5.59
CA TRP A 187 -13.43 5.16 -6.37
C TRP A 187 -12.27 4.74 -5.47
N GLY A 188 -11.66 3.60 -5.78
CA GLY A 188 -10.45 3.11 -5.12
C GLY A 188 -9.44 2.63 -6.15
N TYR A 189 -8.25 3.21 -6.13
CA TYR A 189 -7.15 2.83 -7.01
C TYR A 189 -6.20 1.83 -6.34
N ARG A 190 -5.66 0.90 -7.12
CA ARG A 190 -4.85 -0.23 -6.64
C ARG A 190 -3.70 -0.47 -7.62
N GLN A 191 -2.54 0.07 -7.28
CA GLN A 191 -1.34 0.04 -8.11
C GLN A 191 -0.14 -0.52 -7.34
N GLY A 192 0.79 -1.14 -8.05
CA GLY A 192 2.08 -1.59 -7.58
C GLY A 192 2.00 -2.88 -6.77
N LYS A 193 3.18 -3.37 -6.35
CA LYS A 193 3.35 -4.63 -5.60
C LYS A 193 2.66 -4.65 -4.22
N ARG A 194 2.04 -3.55 -3.79
CA ARG A 194 1.09 -3.55 -2.67
C ARG A 194 -0.23 -4.27 -3.02
N TRP A 195 -0.62 -4.25 -4.29
CA TRP A 195 -1.93 -4.67 -4.76
C TRP A 195 -1.91 -5.64 -5.93
N VAL A 196 -0.95 -5.54 -6.84
CA VAL A 196 -0.88 -6.39 -8.04
C VAL A 196 0.58 -6.75 -8.37
N PRO A 197 0.85 -7.91 -8.97
CA PRO A 197 2.22 -8.29 -9.36
C PRO A 197 2.83 -7.32 -10.38
N ASN A 198 2.00 -6.78 -11.28
CA ASN A 198 2.35 -5.81 -12.30
C ASN A 198 1.14 -4.90 -12.59
N ASP A 199 1.40 -3.65 -12.94
CA ASP A 199 0.38 -2.63 -13.15
C ASP A 199 -0.44 -2.85 -14.43
N ILE A 200 0.09 -3.54 -15.44
CA ILE A 200 -0.66 -3.76 -16.68
C ILE A 200 -1.60 -4.96 -16.48
N ILE A 201 -2.87 -4.67 -16.19
CA ILE A 201 -3.90 -5.67 -15.96
C ILE A 201 -4.39 -6.22 -17.28
N GLN A 202 -4.34 -7.54 -17.44
CA GLN A 202 -4.85 -8.23 -18.64
C GLN A 202 -6.27 -8.76 -18.41
N SER A 203 -6.54 -9.27 -17.21
CA SER A 203 -7.84 -9.85 -16.89
C SER A 203 -8.16 -9.73 -15.41
N VAL A 204 -9.45 -9.57 -15.09
CA VAL A 204 -9.99 -9.48 -13.73
C VAL A 204 -11.26 -10.32 -13.63
N GLN A 205 -11.34 -11.17 -12.61
CA GLN A 205 -12.55 -11.89 -12.23
C GLN A 205 -12.73 -11.89 -10.72
N VAL A 206 -13.99 -11.92 -10.28
CA VAL A 206 -14.33 -12.06 -8.87
C VAL A 206 -14.91 -13.45 -8.65
N ASP A 207 -14.35 -14.21 -7.70
CA ASP A 207 -14.88 -15.52 -7.36
C ASP A 207 -16.11 -15.44 -6.46
N HIS A 208 -16.73 -16.60 -6.19
CA HIS A 208 -17.92 -16.71 -5.35
C HIS A 208 -17.68 -16.41 -3.86
N HIS A 209 -16.43 -16.31 -3.41
CA HIS A 209 -16.05 -15.84 -2.08
C HIS A 209 -15.81 -14.31 -2.05
N GLY A 210 -15.81 -13.67 -3.22
CA GLY A 210 -15.53 -12.24 -3.37
C GLY A 210 -14.05 -11.92 -3.45
N HIS A 211 -13.18 -12.91 -3.68
CA HIS A 211 -11.79 -12.65 -3.98
C HIS A 211 -11.65 -12.14 -5.41
N VAL A 212 -10.77 -11.15 -5.58
CA VAL A 212 -10.51 -10.54 -6.89
C VAL A 212 -9.24 -11.13 -7.45
N TRP A 213 -9.40 -11.94 -8.48
CA TRP A 213 -8.33 -12.60 -9.21
C TRP A 213 -7.92 -11.75 -10.39
N VAL A 214 -6.60 -11.60 -10.57
CA VAL A 214 -6.02 -10.61 -11.48
C VAL A 214 -4.89 -11.28 -12.27
N ALA A 215 -5.04 -11.36 -13.59
CA ALA A 215 -3.96 -11.71 -14.50
C ALA A 215 -3.24 -10.44 -14.95
N THR A 216 -1.90 -10.46 -14.89
CA THR A 216 -1.04 -9.35 -15.28
C THR A 216 0.05 -9.82 -16.25
N GLN A 217 0.80 -8.89 -16.82
CA GLN A 217 1.90 -9.22 -17.74
C GLN A 217 3.00 -10.11 -17.15
N THR A 218 3.11 -10.27 -15.84
CA THR A 218 4.20 -11.04 -15.19
C THR A 218 3.74 -12.08 -14.19
N GLY A 219 2.43 -12.23 -13.96
CA GLY A 219 1.93 -13.16 -12.94
C GLY A 219 0.47 -12.93 -12.55
N ILE A 220 0.02 -13.70 -11.57
CA ILE A 220 -1.36 -13.67 -11.07
C ILE A 220 -1.36 -13.12 -9.64
N GLY A 221 -2.34 -12.29 -9.30
CA GLY A 221 -2.57 -11.80 -7.94
C GLY A 221 -4.00 -12.05 -7.47
N VAL A 222 -4.17 -12.15 -6.15
CA VAL A 222 -5.51 -12.24 -5.53
C VAL A 222 -5.68 -11.22 -4.39
N ILE A 223 -6.67 -10.34 -4.54
CA ILE A 223 -7.16 -9.47 -3.46
C ILE A 223 -8.22 -10.23 -2.67
N ARG A 224 -7.91 -10.58 -1.42
CA ARG A 224 -8.85 -11.16 -0.47
C ARG A 224 -9.31 -10.12 0.54
N GLN A 225 -10.59 -10.13 0.89
CA GLN A 225 -11.09 -9.39 2.05
C GLN A 225 -11.11 -10.34 3.25
N GLN A 226 -10.29 -10.06 4.25
CA GLN A 226 -10.31 -10.78 5.51
C GLN A 226 -11.15 -10.01 6.52
N THR A 227 -12.25 -10.60 6.97
CA THR A 227 -13.04 -10.05 8.07
C THR A 227 -12.28 -10.27 9.36
N MET A 228 -12.10 -9.20 10.12
CA MET A 228 -11.44 -9.21 11.43
C MET A 228 -12.06 -8.11 12.28
N THR A 229 -12.12 -8.33 13.59
CA THR A 229 -12.35 -7.28 14.57
C THR A 229 -11.18 -6.29 14.58
N LEU A 230 -11.40 -5.09 15.13
CA LEU A 230 -10.29 -4.13 15.31
C LEU A 230 -9.18 -4.70 16.22
N SER A 231 -9.54 -5.53 17.21
CA SER A 231 -8.58 -6.17 18.11
C SER A 231 -7.72 -7.21 17.41
N GLU A 232 -8.32 -8.07 16.58
CA GLU A 232 -7.56 -9.06 15.78
C GLU A 232 -6.65 -8.35 14.78
N LYS A 233 -7.13 -7.26 14.17
CA LYS A 233 -6.32 -6.44 13.26
C LYS A 233 -5.12 -5.82 13.98
N ALA A 234 -5.33 -5.25 15.17
CA ALA A 234 -4.26 -4.70 15.98
C ALA A 234 -3.24 -5.79 16.35
N ALA A 235 -3.70 -6.94 16.86
CA ALA A 235 -2.84 -8.06 17.20
C ALA A 235 -1.99 -8.57 16.03
N HIS A 236 -2.55 -8.59 14.81
CA HIS A 236 -1.79 -8.93 13.61
C HIS A 236 -0.63 -7.95 13.36
N TYR A 237 -0.88 -6.65 13.38
CA TYR A 237 0.18 -5.67 13.16
C TYR A 237 1.19 -5.61 14.30
N GLU A 238 0.76 -5.81 15.55
CA GLU A 238 1.70 -5.91 16.69
C GLU A 238 2.63 -7.11 16.53
N HIS A 239 2.12 -8.26 16.07
CA HIS A 239 2.95 -9.41 15.78
C HIS A 239 3.95 -9.12 14.66
N GLU A 240 3.52 -8.46 13.59
CA GLU A 240 4.41 -8.06 12.49
C GLU A 240 5.50 -7.09 12.97
N ILE A 241 5.13 -6.11 13.79
CA ILE A 241 6.07 -5.12 14.33
C ILE A 241 7.13 -5.80 15.21
N GLU A 242 6.69 -6.65 16.13
CA GLU A 242 7.58 -7.35 17.06
C GLU A 242 8.53 -8.31 16.33
N THR A 243 8.04 -9.00 15.31
CA THR A 243 8.80 -10.06 14.63
C THR A 243 9.77 -9.51 13.58
N TYR A 244 9.38 -8.45 12.88
CA TYR A 244 10.02 -8.06 11.61
C TYR A 244 10.47 -6.60 11.54
N ILE A 245 10.01 -5.74 12.43
CA ILE A 245 10.22 -4.28 12.32
C ILE A 245 11.12 -3.74 13.41
N LYS A 246 10.95 -4.22 14.66
CA LYS A 246 11.73 -3.74 15.79
C LYS A 246 13.22 -4.03 15.59
N ARG A 247 14.03 -2.98 15.73
CA ARG A 247 15.50 -3.07 15.72
C ARG A 247 16.08 -2.74 17.08
N THR A 248 17.28 -3.26 17.32
CA THR A 248 18.06 -3.10 18.57
C THR A 248 17.36 -3.68 19.80
N PRO A 249 18.07 -3.87 20.92
CA PRO A 249 17.44 -4.26 22.19
C PRO A 249 16.41 -3.24 22.73
N PHE A 250 16.44 -1.98 22.27
CA PHE A 250 15.47 -0.96 22.68
C PHE A 250 14.14 -1.06 21.93
N GLY A 251 14.09 -1.77 20.79
CA GLY A 251 12.87 -1.96 20.00
C GLY A 251 12.46 -0.72 19.19
N TYR A 252 13.41 0.02 18.61
CA TYR A 252 13.07 1.12 17.71
C TYR A 252 12.32 0.59 16.48
N ILE A 253 11.36 1.37 16.01
CA ILE A 253 10.55 1.07 14.84
C ILE A 253 11.27 1.56 13.58
N SER A 254 11.35 0.70 12.57
CA SER A 254 12.08 0.92 11.32
C SER A 254 11.30 0.56 10.09
N GLU A 255 11.55 1.27 9.00
CA GLU A 255 11.36 0.64 7.70
C GLU A 255 12.34 -0.53 7.54
N VAL A 256 11.86 -1.61 6.93
CA VAL A 256 12.69 -2.77 6.59
C VAL A 256 12.52 -3.09 5.12
N THR A 257 13.59 -3.58 4.50
CA THR A 257 13.56 -3.93 3.08
C THR A 257 13.26 -5.41 2.93
N LEU A 258 12.31 -5.72 2.05
CA LEU A 258 12.07 -7.07 1.54
C LEU A 258 12.76 -7.17 0.17
N PRO A 259 13.87 -7.92 0.03
CA PRO A 259 14.51 -8.13 -1.27
C PRO A 259 13.58 -8.78 -2.29
N GLU A 260 12.62 -9.57 -1.81
CA GLU A 260 11.59 -10.23 -2.59
C GLU A 260 10.22 -9.98 -1.95
N ALA A 261 9.23 -9.63 -2.77
CA ALA A 261 7.93 -9.21 -2.27
C ALA A 261 7.21 -10.35 -1.55
N GLY A 262 6.89 -10.15 -0.28
CA GLY A 262 6.17 -11.13 0.55
C GLY A 262 7.04 -12.17 1.25
N VAL A 263 8.35 -12.25 0.94
CA VAL A 263 9.29 -13.20 1.56
C VAL A 263 9.96 -12.55 2.78
N LYS A 264 9.48 -12.90 3.97
CA LYS A 264 9.87 -12.26 5.24
C LYS A 264 11.10 -12.91 5.89
N GLU A 265 11.51 -14.07 5.44
CA GLU A 265 12.66 -14.83 5.97
C GLU A 265 14.01 -14.15 5.65
N ARG A 266 14.01 -13.18 4.72
CA ARG A 266 15.21 -12.49 4.21
C ARG A 266 15.14 -10.96 4.38
N ILE A 267 14.45 -10.50 5.43
CA ILE A 267 14.36 -9.07 5.73
C ILE A 267 15.74 -8.47 5.95
N GLN A 268 15.95 -7.29 5.36
CA GLN A 268 17.14 -6.48 5.57
C GLN A 268 16.78 -5.28 6.46
N TYR A 269 17.49 -5.18 7.57
CA TYR A 269 17.39 -4.07 8.50
C TYR A 269 18.41 -2.99 8.14
N HIS A 270 17.98 -1.75 8.27
CA HIS A 270 18.83 -0.58 8.11
C HIS A 270 18.57 0.38 9.28
N ASP A 271 19.58 1.17 9.64
CA ASP A 271 19.34 2.40 10.39
C ASP A 271 18.51 3.35 9.53
N SER A 272 17.51 3.99 10.12
CA SER A 272 16.72 5.01 9.46
C SER A 272 17.03 6.37 10.08
N ASP A 273 16.83 7.39 9.27
CA ASP A 273 16.89 8.76 9.74
C ASP A 273 15.70 9.12 10.63
N ASN A 274 14.68 8.26 10.66
CA ASN A 274 13.38 8.48 11.29
C ASN A 274 13.04 7.44 12.37
N ASP A 275 14.07 6.85 13.00
CA ASP A 275 13.92 5.92 14.11
C ASP A 275 13.11 6.52 15.26
N GLY A 276 13.43 7.77 15.62
CA GLY A 276 12.79 8.47 16.72
C GLY A 276 11.33 8.79 16.40
N LEU A 277 11.08 9.37 15.21
CA LEU A 277 9.75 9.70 14.75
C LEU A 277 8.81 8.49 14.72
N TRP A 278 9.20 7.40 14.04
CA TRP A 278 8.33 6.22 13.91
C TRP A 278 8.12 5.49 15.25
N THR A 279 9.14 5.45 16.10
CA THR A 279 9.02 4.89 17.46
C THR A 279 8.07 5.72 18.32
N SER A 280 8.07 7.04 18.15
CA SER A 280 7.15 7.94 18.83
C SER A 280 5.70 7.76 18.38
N MET A 281 5.46 7.64 17.07
CA MET A 281 4.11 7.39 16.53
C MET A 281 3.55 6.07 17.02
N TYR A 282 4.38 5.02 17.04
CA TYR A 282 4.04 3.73 17.61
C TYR A 282 3.72 3.84 19.11
N GLY A 283 4.60 4.46 19.90
CA GLY A 283 4.38 4.68 21.33
C GLY A 283 3.09 5.46 21.64
N ALA A 284 2.77 6.47 20.84
CA ALA A 284 1.52 7.22 20.97
C ALA A 284 0.29 6.34 20.68
N GLY A 285 0.35 5.50 19.64
CA GLY A 285 -0.65 4.47 19.36
C GLY A 285 -0.88 3.53 20.55
N GLU A 286 0.20 3.08 21.18
CA GLU A 286 0.14 2.22 22.37
C GLU A 286 -0.43 2.95 23.60
N CYS A 287 -0.16 4.26 23.76
CA CYS A 287 -0.79 5.07 24.81
C CYS A 287 -2.32 5.16 24.62
N PHE A 288 -2.77 5.40 23.39
CA PHE A 288 -4.20 5.42 23.09
C PHE A 288 -4.85 4.05 23.26
N ALA A 289 -4.16 2.98 22.84
CA ALA A 289 -4.63 1.62 23.06
C ALA A 289 -4.78 1.30 24.55
N PHE A 290 -3.80 1.67 25.38
CA PHE A 290 -3.88 1.52 26.82
C PHE A 290 -5.04 2.32 27.41
N ALA A 291 -5.16 3.61 27.08
CA ALA A 291 -6.23 4.46 27.60
C ALA A 291 -7.63 3.95 27.21
N ALA A 292 -7.79 3.41 26.00
CA ALA A 292 -9.07 2.91 25.51
C ALA A 292 -9.45 1.52 26.06
N THR A 293 -8.47 0.69 26.42
CA THR A 293 -8.71 -0.74 26.69
C THR A 293 -8.25 -1.22 28.07
N GLY A 294 -7.39 -0.47 28.76
CA GLY A 294 -6.69 -0.91 29.97
C GLY A 294 -5.65 -2.02 29.76
N ASN A 295 -5.31 -2.35 28.50
CA ASN A 295 -4.38 -3.43 28.18
C ASN A 295 -2.95 -3.13 28.65
N GLN A 296 -2.48 -3.86 29.66
CA GLN A 296 -1.15 -3.67 30.26
C GLN A 296 0.00 -3.93 29.28
N ASP A 297 -0.20 -4.76 28.25
CA ASP A 297 0.83 -4.94 27.22
C ASP A 297 1.04 -3.67 26.39
N ALA A 298 -0.02 -2.89 26.17
CA ALA A 298 0.10 -1.60 25.50
C ALA A 298 0.85 -0.58 26.36
N ALA A 299 0.57 -0.52 27.67
CA ALA A 299 1.35 0.29 28.60
C ALA A 299 2.84 -0.08 28.60
N ARG A 300 3.15 -1.38 28.59
CA ARG A 300 4.53 -1.90 28.53
C ARG A 300 5.23 -1.51 27.22
N ARG A 301 4.55 -1.60 26.08
CA ARG A 301 5.12 -1.21 24.77
C ARG A 301 5.30 0.30 24.65
N ALA A 302 4.37 1.09 25.18
CA ALA A 302 4.54 2.54 25.31
C ALA A 302 5.74 2.90 26.19
N HIS A 303 5.91 2.22 27.34
CA HIS A 303 7.10 2.42 28.18
C HIS A 303 8.40 2.06 27.46
N GLN A 304 8.43 0.94 26.71
CA GLN A 304 9.58 0.56 25.90
C GLN A 304 9.91 1.66 24.86
N ALA A 305 8.91 2.18 24.15
CA ALA A 305 9.10 3.28 23.21
C ALA A 305 9.66 4.54 23.90
N PHE A 306 9.13 4.91 25.08
CA PHE A 306 9.68 6.01 25.87
C PHE A 306 11.14 5.79 26.25
N ARG A 307 11.50 4.60 26.73
CA ARG A 307 12.90 4.29 27.07
C ARG A 307 13.83 4.30 25.86
N ALA A 308 13.37 3.85 24.69
CA ALA A 308 14.12 3.96 23.45
C ALA A 308 14.41 5.44 23.12
N LEU A 309 13.38 6.29 23.11
CA LEU A 309 13.56 7.71 22.77
C LEU A 309 14.39 8.47 23.81
N ALA A 310 14.23 8.17 25.10
CA ALA A 310 15.07 8.74 26.15
C ALA A 310 16.54 8.35 25.94
N PHE A 311 16.81 7.11 25.50
CA PHE A 311 18.16 6.66 25.22
C PHE A 311 18.83 7.43 24.08
N LEU A 312 18.09 7.91 23.07
CA LEU A 312 18.65 8.78 22.03
C LEU A 312 19.24 10.08 22.60
N GLN A 313 18.73 10.58 23.73
CA GLN A 313 19.34 11.71 24.43
C GLN A 313 20.54 11.24 25.27
N GLU A 314 20.39 10.14 26.02
CA GLU A 314 21.41 9.60 26.92
C GLU A 314 22.71 9.21 26.16
N VAL A 315 22.57 8.56 24.99
CA VAL A 315 23.71 8.02 24.21
C VAL A 315 24.68 9.09 23.70
N THR A 316 24.21 10.33 23.58
CA THR A 316 25.00 11.47 23.07
C THR A 316 25.92 12.07 24.13
N GLN A 317 25.76 11.66 25.39
CA GLN A 317 26.45 12.24 26.52
C GLN A 317 27.73 11.46 26.85
N GLY A 318 28.84 12.17 27.06
CA GLY A 318 30.15 11.59 27.30
C GLY A 318 30.86 11.10 26.03
N GLY A 319 31.79 10.15 26.19
CA GLY A 319 32.64 9.67 25.10
C GLY A 319 33.67 10.69 24.65
N SER A 320 34.27 10.48 23.48
CA SER A 320 35.30 11.38 22.92
C SER A 320 34.73 12.63 22.26
N HIS A 321 33.44 12.62 21.89
CA HIS A 321 32.76 13.73 21.23
C HIS A 321 31.35 13.94 21.83
N PRO A 322 31.26 14.38 23.09
CA PRO A 322 29.97 14.59 23.73
C PRO A 322 29.19 15.70 23.00
N ALA A 323 27.89 15.49 22.79
CA ALA A 323 27.01 16.56 22.33
C ALA A 323 26.72 17.56 23.49
N PRO A 324 26.37 18.81 23.18
CA PRO A 324 25.81 19.72 24.18
C PRO A 324 24.65 19.07 24.92
N LYS A 325 24.50 19.40 26.22
CA LYS A 325 23.49 18.80 27.08
C LYS A 325 22.09 18.95 26.46
N GLY A 326 21.30 17.89 26.51
CA GLY A 326 19.93 17.87 26.00
C GLY A 326 19.78 17.55 24.51
N TYR A 327 20.90 17.49 23.77
CA TYR A 327 20.92 17.03 22.38
C TYR A 327 20.43 15.58 22.26
N VAL A 328 19.76 15.26 21.16
CA VAL A 328 19.19 13.94 20.88
C VAL A 328 19.79 13.39 19.59
N ALA A 329 20.28 12.16 19.62
CA ALA A 329 20.75 11.45 18.45
C ALA A 329 19.60 11.13 17.50
N ARG A 330 19.89 11.09 16.20
CA ARG A 330 18.89 10.76 15.17
C ARG A 330 18.53 9.27 15.14
N THR A 331 19.53 8.43 15.35
CA THR A 331 19.44 6.97 15.40
C THR A 331 20.72 6.42 16.04
N ILE A 332 20.74 5.13 16.35
CA ILE A 332 21.89 4.41 16.89
C ILE A 332 22.19 3.15 16.07
N ARG A 333 23.45 2.74 16.11
CA ARG A 333 23.92 1.45 15.57
C ARG A 333 24.89 0.81 16.55
N SER A 334 24.85 -0.52 16.65
CA SER A 334 25.82 -1.28 17.45
C SER A 334 27.24 -1.09 16.90
N THR A 335 28.24 -0.92 17.76
CA THR A 335 29.65 -0.90 17.38
C THR A 335 30.18 -2.27 16.94
N THR A 336 29.38 -3.32 17.06
CA THR A 336 29.67 -4.65 16.47
C THR A 336 29.44 -4.68 14.95
N LEU A 337 28.77 -3.67 14.40
CA LEU A 337 28.59 -3.49 12.95
C LEU A 337 29.75 -2.69 12.37
N PRO A 338 29.98 -2.74 11.03
CA PRO A 338 30.99 -1.91 10.38
C PRO A 338 30.81 -0.43 10.70
N ASP A 339 31.92 0.29 10.87
CA ASP A 339 31.94 1.69 11.24
C ASP A 339 31.20 2.53 10.19
N PRO A 340 30.11 3.24 10.56
CA PRO A 340 29.35 4.05 9.61
C PRO A 340 30.09 5.30 9.13
N ASN A 341 31.21 5.67 9.76
CA ASN A 341 32.07 6.77 9.35
C ASN A 341 33.04 6.38 8.23
N ASP A 342 33.34 5.09 8.04
CA ASP A 342 34.30 4.64 7.03
C ASP A 342 33.91 5.15 5.62
N GLY A 343 34.80 5.92 5.01
CA GLY A 343 34.60 6.56 3.70
C GLY A 343 33.46 7.60 3.65
N ARG A 344 32.88 7.98 4.80
CA ARG A 344 31.74 8.90 4.85
C ARG A 344 32.13 10.34 4.60
N LEU A 345 33.24 10.82 5.16
CA LEU A 345 33.68 12.22 4.96
C LEU A 345 33.83 12.56 3.46
N GLU A 346 34.50 11.70 2.70
CA GLU A 346 34.69 11.91 1.25
C GLU A 346 33.38 11.82 0.45
N ARG A 347 32.46 10.94 0.86
CA ARG A 347 31.11 10.86 0.29
C ARG A 347 30.31 12.14 0.57
N ASP A 348 30.39 12.68 1.79
CA ASP A 348 29.69 13.90 2.18
C ASP A 348 30.26 15.12 1.44
N LYS A 349 31.60 15.23 1.29
CA LYS A 349 32.24 16.26 0.46
C LYS A 349 31.77 16.23 -0.99
N ARG A 350 31.68 15.03 -1.59
CA ARG A 350 31.20 14.86 -2.96
C ARG A 350 29.73 15.25 -3.08
N PHE A 351 28.88 14.80 -2.16
CA PHE A 351 27.46 15.13 -2.16
C PHE A 351 27.24 16.64 -2.03
N ALA A 352 27.99 17.29 -1.13
CA ALA A 352 27.95 18.74 -0.95
C ALA A 352 28.27 19.50 -2.25
N LYS A 353 29.30 19.05 -2.96
CA LYS A 353 29.75 19.67 -4.20
C LYS A 353 28.80 19.44 -5.38
N GLU A 354 28.26 18.23 -5.51
CA GLU A 354 27.55 17.79 -6.72
C GLU A 354 26.03 17.92 -6.66
N ARG A 355 25.45 17.85 -5.46
CA ARG A 355 23.99 17.76 -5.29
C ARG A 355 23.42 18.84 -4.40
N ASP A 356 24.14 19.23 -3.35
CA ASP A 356 23.55 20.02 -2.27
C ASP A 356 24.60 20.84 -1.53
N SER A 357 24.78 22.09 -1.95
CA SER A 357 25.81 22.98 -1.38
C SER A 357 25.62 23.29 0.12
N LEU A 358 24.44 22.97 0.69
CA LEU A 358 24.14 23.13 2.11
C LEU A 358 24.37 21.84 2.91
N TRP A 359 24.86 20.77 2.28
CA TRP A 359 25.20 19.53 2.97
C TRP A 359 26.34 19.77 3.96
N LYS A 360 26.04 19.62 5.26
CA LYS A 360 27.02 19.77 6.33
C LYS A 360 28.08 18.67 6.22
N VAL A 361 29.36 19.03 6.16
CA VAL A 361 30.49 18.08 6.05
C VAL A 361 31.35 18.14 7.31
N TYR A 362 31.45 17.03 8.04
CA TYR A 362 32.17 16.94 9.31
C TYR A 362 32.46 15.48 9.69
N GLU A 363 33.37 15.28 10.64
CA GLU A 363 33.79 13.95 11.11
C GLU A 363 34.13 13.99 12.62
N PRO A 364 33.73 12.98 13.41
CA PRO A 364 32.84 11.87 13.04
C PRO A 364 31.38 12.33 12.88
N ARG A 365 30.67 11.80 11.89
CA ARG A 365 29.21 11.99 11.81
C ARG A 365 28.48 11.08 12.79
N TRP A 366 29.08 9.93 13.09
CA TRP A 366 28.59 8.95 14.03
C TRP A 366 29.60 8.77 15.16
N PRO A 367 29.59 9.64 16.20
CA PRO A 367 30.46 9.44 17.32
C PRO A 367 30.11 8.14 18.08
N VAL A 368 31.09 7.66 18.84
CA VAL A 368 30.95 6.48 19.69
C VAL A 368 30.48 6.92 21.08
N SER A 369 29.49 6.22 21.63
CA SER A 369 28.96 6.43 22.99
C SER A 369 30.02 6.23 24.07
N ALA A 370 29.81 6.81 25.25
CA ALA A 370 30.74 6.72 26.37
C ALA A 370 31.07 5.28 26.80
N ASP A 371 30.12 4.35 26.65
CA ASP A 371 30.29 2.93 26.98
C ASP A 371 30.89 2.10 25.83
N GLY A 372 31.18 2.72 24.69
CA GLY A 372 31.77 2.07 23.51
C GLY A 372 30.82 1.15 22.73
N LYS A 373 29.53 1.09 23.07
CA LYS A 373 28.59 0.12 22.50
C LYS A 373 27.82 0.63 21.29
N TRP A 374 27.71 1.95 21.13
CA TRP A 374 26.85 2.56 20.13
C TRP A 374 27.57 3.61 19.30
N TYR A 375 27.42 3.52 17.99
CA TYR A 375 27.49 4.67 17.12
C TYR A 375 26.16 5.41 17.19
N TRP A 376 26.18 6.73 17.32
CA TRP A 376 24.96 7.55 17.31
C TRP A 376 25.02 8.61 16.22
N LYS A 377 23.99 8.73 15.38
CA LYS A 377 23.98 9.67 14.26
C LYS A 377 23.71 11.08 14.78
N SER A 378 24.65 11.99 14.51
CA SER A 378 24.65 13.34 15.08
C SER A 378 23.97 14.42 14.23
N ASP A 379 23.34 14.10 13.11
CA ASP A 379 22.68 15.08 12.22
C ASP A 379 21.15 15.05 12.37
N THR A 380 20.65 15.38 13.56
CA THR A 380 19.22 15.25 13.92
C THR A 380 18.39 16.36 13.27
N SER A 381 17.28 15.97 12.66
CA SER A 381 16.32 16.88 12.03
C SER A 381 15.19 17.28 12.97
N SER A 382 14.46 18.34 12.63
CA SER A 382 13.35 18.81 13.44
C SER A 382 12.13 17.88 13.44
N ASP A 383 11.86 17.20 12.32
CA ASP A 383 10.75 16.26 12.17
C ASP A 383 10.85 15.07 13.14
N GLU A 384 12.05 14.73 13.63
CA GLU A 384 12.21 13.75 14.70
C GLU A 384 11.52 14.20 15.99
N LEU A 385 11.72 15.47 16.38
CA LEU A 385 11.20 15.95 17.65
C LEU A 385 9.71 16.22 17.60
N ASP A 386 9.12 16.49 16.42
CA ASP A 386 7.66 16.57 16.26
C ASP A 386 7.00 15.29 16.79
N GLY A 387 7.56 14.13 16.45
CA GLY A 387 7.10 12.85 16.98
C GLY A 387 7.31 12.73 18.48
N HIS A 388 8.50 13.10 18.96
CA HIS A 388 8.85 12.99 20.38
C HIS A 388 7.90 13.83 21.25
N PHE A 389 7.68 15.10 20.87
CA PHE A 389 6.80 16.02 21.58
C PHE A 389 5.31 15.68 21.44
N PHE A 390 4.91 14.99 20.37
CA PHE A 390 3.57 14.41 20.30
C PHE A 390 3.41 13.26 21.31
N PHE A 391 4.43 12.40 21.45
CA PHE A 391 4.35 11.18 22.25
C PHE A 391 4.57 11.38 23.76
N TYR A 392 5.59 12.16 24.17
CA TYR A 392 5.93 12.33 25.59
C TYR A 392 4.77 12.75 26.50
N PRO A 393 3.93 13.76 26.17
CA PRO A 393 2.80 14.12 27.02
C PRO A 393 1.75 13.00 27.08
N LEU A 394 1.52 12.28 25.97
CA LEU A 394 0.59 11.13 25.95
C LEU A 394 1.06 10.02 26.89
N TYR A 395 2.36 9.67 26.84
CA TYR A 395 2.92 8.69 27.76
C TYR A 395 2.82 9.15 29.21
N TYR A 396 3.15 10.40 29.49
CA TYR A 396 3.11 10.98 30.83
C TYR A 396 1.70 11.00 31.43
N ASP A 397 0.69 11.40 30.65
CA ASP A 397 -0.67 11.57 31.14
C ASP A 397 -1.45 10.25 31.17
N LEU A 398 -1.26 9.39 30.16
CA LEU A 398 -2.09 8.20 29.97
C LEU A 398 -1.47 6.92 30.52
N VAL A 399 -0.13 6.80 30.54
CA VAL A 399 0.54 5.52 30.85
C VAL A 399 1.38 5.58 32.12
N ALA A 400 2.18 6.63 32.33
CA ALA A 400 3.05 6.74 33.50
C ALA A 400 2.23 6.80 34.79
N GLN A 401 2.44 5.83 35.68
CA GLN A 401 1.65 5.69 36.91
C GLN A 401 2.40 6.22 38.13
N THR A 402 3.72 6.07 38.13
CA THR A 402 4.58 6.46 39.25
C THR A 402 5.15 7.86 39.08
N ASP A 403 5.46 8.51 40.20
CA ASP A 403 6.14 9.81 40.17
C ASP A 403 7.53 9.71 39.52
N ASP A 404 8.21 8.57 39.64
CA ASP A 404 9.50 8.31 39.01
C ASP A 404 9.40 8.23 37.48
N GLU A 405 8.40 7.52 36.95
CA GLU A 405 8.14 7.49 35.50
C GLU A 405 7.81 8.90 34.97
N LYS A 406 6.91 9.61 35.66
CA LYS A 406 6.55 10.98 35.31
C LYS A 406 7.74 11.93 35.37
N MET A 407 8.60 11.77 36.39
CA MET A 407 9.83 12.54 36.53
C MET A 407 10.82 12.23 35.40
N ALA A 408 10.93 10.98 34.95
CA ALA A 408 11.78 10.60 33.83
C ALA A 408 11.37 11.34 32.55
N VAL A 409 10.06 11.40 32.24
CA VAL A 409 9.57 12.18 31.08
C VAL A 409 9.93 13.65 31.22
N ARG A 410 9.65 14.26 32.39
CA ARG A 410 9.95 15.68 32.64
C ARG A 410 11.43 15.99 32.44
N LYS A 411 12.33 15.10 32.87
CA LYS A 411 13.78 15.27 32.69
C LYS A 411 14.19 15.29 31.22
N VAL A 412 13.69 14.35 30.41
CA VAL A 412 14.00 14.27 28.97
C VAL A 412 13.50 15.53 28.25
N VAL A 413 12.24 15.90 28.50
CA VAL A 413 11.61 17.09 27.91
C VAL A 413 12.33 18.36 28.32
N ALA A 414 12.60 18.54 29.62
CA ALA A 414 13.29 19.73 30.12
C ALA A 414 14.70 19.86 29.52
N ALA A 415 15.47 18.77 29.49
CA ALA A 415 16.81 18.81 28.89
C ALA A 415 16.78 19.18 27.41
N LEU A 416 15.80 18.66 26.64
CA LEU A 416 15.65 18.99 25.23
C LEU A 416 15.21 20.45 25.02
N MET A 417 14.26 20.94 25.82
CA MET A 417 13.81 22.33 25.74
C MET A 417 14.89 23.31 26.18
N ASP A 418 15.64 23.00 27.24
CA ASP A 418 16.79 23.78 27.69
C ASP A 418 17.83 23.87 26.57
N HIS A 419 18.12 22.76 25.88
CA HIS A 419 19.00 22.75 24.71
C HIS A 419 18.51 23.72 23.64
N LEU A 420 17.25 23.59 23.20
CA LEU A 420 16.70 24.46 22.17
C LEU A 420 16.76 25.93 22.60
N ILE A 421 16.35 26.29 23.81
CA ILE A 421 16.35 27.68 24.29
C ILE A 421 17.78 28.25 24.37
N LEU A 422 18.74 27.47 24.90
CA LEU A 422 20.14 27.90 25.02
C LEU A 422 20.82 28.07 23.65
N HIS A 423 20.30 27.43 22.62
CA HIS A 423 20.82 27.43 21.26
C HIS A 423 19.89 28.12 20.25
N ASP A 424 19.14 29.14 20.71
CA ASP A 424 18.28 29.97 19.86
C ASP A 424 17.28 29.18 19.00
N PHE A 425 16.64 28.20 19.64
CA PHE A 425 15.71 27.25 19.04
C PHE A 425 16.34 26.42 17.91
N GLN A 426 17.63 26.08 18.03
CA GLN A 426 18.33 25.21 17.10
C GLN A 426 18.93 23.99 17.81
N LEU A 427 19.07 22.88 17.08
CA LEU A 427 19.82 21.71 17.52
C LEU A 427 21.31 21.91 17.18
N VAL A 428 22.17 21.84 18.19
CA VAL A 428 23.63 21.98 18.04
C VAL A 428 24.29 20.66 18.39
N ASP A 429 25.01 20.07 17.44
CA ASP A 429 25.63 18.76 17.62
C ASP A 429 27.00 18.84 18.31
N HIS A 430 27.70 17.69 18.42
CA HIS A 430 29.01 17.58 19.08
C HIS A 430 30.12 18.48 18.48
N THR A 431 29.96 18.94 17.23
CA THR A 431 30.91 19.88 16.62
C THR A 431 30.74 21.31 17.11
N GLY A 432 29.70 21.57 17.93
CA GLY A 432 29.34 22.93 18.37
C GLY A 432 28.67 23.76 17.27
N THR A 433 28.22 23.13 16.19
CA THR A 433 27.53 23.80 15.08
C THR A 433 26.12 23.24 14.89
N VAL A 434 25.24 24.07 14.35
CA VAL A 434 23.82 23.74 14.14
C VAL A 434 23.69 22.53 13.21
N THR A 435 22.75 21.62 13.50
CA THR A 435 22.39 20.53 12.58
C THR A 435 21.74 21.12 11.35
N ARG A 436 21.73 20.37 10.25
CA ARG A 436 21.22 20.93 9.01
C ARG A 436 19.75 21.34 9.07
N TRP A 437 18.94 20.52 9.73
CA TRP A 437 17.48 20.59 9.67
C TRP A 437 16.84 20.92 11.03
N GLY A 438 17.60 20.89 12.12
CA GLY A 438 17.08 21.16 13.46
C GLY A 438 17.01 22.65 13.76
N THR A 439 16.29 23.43 12.95
CA THR A 439 16.05 24.85 13.19
C THR A 439 14.56 25.09 13.42
N TYR A 440 14.22 25.63 14.58
CA TYR A 440 12.87 26.00 15.00
C TYR A 440 12.72 27.51 15.22
N ARG A 441 13.78 28.26 14.97
CA ARG A 441 13.76 29.71 15.14
C ARG A 441 12.74 30.32 14.15
N PRO A 442 11.98 31.35 14.56
CA PRO A 442 10.98 31.98 13.69
C PRO A 442 11.56 32.76 12.49
N GLU A 443 12.85 33.10 12.52
CA GLU A 443 13.59 33.87 11.51
C GLU A 443 14.29 32.98 10.47
#